data_AF-A0A957THH8-F1
#
_entry.id   AF-A0A957THH8-F1
#
_cell.length_a   1.000
_cell.length_b   1.000
_cell.length_c   1.000
_cell.angle_alpha   90.00
_cell.angle_beta   90.00
_cell.angle_gamma   90.00
#
_symmetry.space_group_name_H-M   'P 1'
#
loop_
_entity.id
_entity.type
_entity.pdbx_description
1 polymer ?
#
loop_
_entity_poly.entity_id
_entity_poly.type
_entity_poly.pdbx_seq_one_letter_code
_entity_poly.pdbx_strand_id
1 'polypeptide(L)'
;MQWQREQVLALAPDQASVKAAQSLTTVNTWPVLGRSEVALWGECQGSGKTPYKTAIDLREPAFKCSCPSRKFPCKHALALFLL
;
A
#
# COMPACT_ATOMS: atom_id res chain seq x y z
N MET A 1 -4.03 13.80 -10.15
CA MET A 1 -2.83 14.31 -9.43
C MET A 1 -1.76 13.24 -9.46
N GLN A 2 -0.48 13.61 -9.54
CA GLN A 2 0.64 12.66 -9.51
C GLN A 2 1.37 12.81 -8.18
N TRP A 3 1.41 11.73 -7.41
CA TRP A 3 2.08 11.68 -6.11
C TRP A 3 3.56 11.42 -6.30
N GLN A 4 4.41 12.24 -5.68
CA GLN A 4 5.85 12.01 -5.65
C GLN A 4 6.21 11.01 -4.56
N ARG A 5 7.29 10.26 -4.78
CA ARG A 5 7.73 9.22 -3.85
C ARG A 5 7.92 9.75 -2.43
N GLU A 6 8.53 10.93 -2.29
CA GLU A 6 8.80 11.56 -1.01
C GLU A 6 7.52 11.92 -0.27
N GLN A 7 6.48 12.36 -1.00
CA GLN A 7 5.17 12.67 -0.42
C GLN A 7 4.50 11.41 0.12
N VAL A 8 4.58 10.30 -0.63
CA VAL A 8 4.05 9.00 -0.18
C VAL A 8 4.80 8.49 1.05
N LEU A 9 6.14 8.62 1.07
CA LEU A 9 6.96 8.23 2.21
C LEU A 9 6.66 9.05 3.46
N ALA A 10 6.34 10.34 3.32
CA ALA A 10 5.96 11.22 4.42
C ALA A 10 4.61 10.83 5.06
N LEU A 11 3.77 10.02 4.38
CA LEU A 11 2.53 9.49 4.96
C LEU A 11 2.77 8.32 5.91
N ALA A 12 3.98 7.73 5.93
CA ALA A 12 4.26 6.59 6.77
C ALA A 12 4.22 6.97 8.27
N PRO A 13 3.62 6.11 9.13
CA PRO A 13 3.52 6.41 10.56
C PRO A 13 4.88 6.31 11.29
N ASP A 14 5.85 5.61 10.70
CA ASP A 14 7.22 5.50 11.19
C ASP A 14 8.16 4.93 10.13
N GLN A 15 9.47 5.07 10.37
CA GLN A 15 10.53 4.59 9.47
C GLN A 15 10.53 3.06 9.30
N ALA A 16 10.07 2.31 10.31
CA ALA A 16 9.98 0.86 10.23
C ALA A 16 8.92 0.42 9.22
N SER A 17 7.82 1.17 9.14
CA SER A 17 6.74 0.96 8.17
C SER A 17 7.21 1.24 6.74
N VAL A 18 8.04 2.28 6.54
CA VAL A 18 8.71 2.55 5.25
C VAL A 18 9.57 1.36 4.81
N LYS A 19 10.48 0.90 5.67
CA LYS A 19 11.37 -0.23 5.35
C LYS A 19 10.58 -1.49 5.00
N ALA A 20 9.53 -1.79 5.78
CA ALA A 20 8.68 -2.94 5.53
C ALA A 20 7.82 -2.80 4.26
N ALA A 21 7.44 -1.58 3.87
CA ALA A 21 6.74 -1.33 2.62
C ALA A 21 7.65 -1.55 1.40
N GLN A 22 8.91 -1.10 1.46
CA GLN A 22 9.89 -1.28 0.39
C GLN A 22 10.15 -2.76 0.04
N SER A 23 10.10 -3.67 1.02
CA SER A 23 10.21 -5.11 0.73
C SER A 23 9.01 -5.69 -0.03
N LEU A 24 7.90 -4.94 -0.11
CA LEU A 24 6.65 -5.36 -0.76
C LEU A 24 6.41 -4.62 -2.08
N THR A 25 7.29 -3.72 -2.52
CA THR A 25 7.20 -3.07 -3.84
C THR A 25 7.83 -3.96 -4.92
N THR A 26 7.33 -5.20 -5.02
CA THR A 26 7.74 -6.14 -6.08
C THR A 26 6.50 -6.70 -6.75
N VAL A 27 6.41 -6.63 -8.08
CA VAL A 27 5.18 -6.99 -8.83
C VAL A 27 4.69 -8.41 -8.50
N ASN A 28 5.59 -9.37 -8.29
CA ASN A 28 5.23 -10.75 -7.95
C ASN A 28 4.53 -10.89 -6.58
N THR A 29 4.67 -9.92 -5.67
CA THR A 29 3.95 -9.93 -4.40
C THR A 29 2.50 -9.45 -4.53
N TRP A 30 2.10 -8.98 -5.71
CA TRP A 30 0.77 -8.45 -5.98
C TRP A 30 0.11 -9.18 -7.16
N PRO A 31 -0.43 -10.40 -6.93
CA PRO A 31 -1.14 -11.15 -7.97
C PRO A 31 -2.31 -10.39 -8.61
N VAL A 32 -2.91 -9.45 -7.87
CA VAL A 32 -3.93 -8.54 -8.39
C VAL A 32 -3.47 -7.12 -8.14
N LEU A 33 -3.44 -6.32 -9.21
CA LEU A 33 -3.23 -4.88 -9.16
C LEU A 33 -4.25 -4.21 -10.08
N GLY A 34 -4.72 -3.04 -9.67
CA GLY A 34 -5.58 -2.21 -10.50
C GLY A 34 -5.52 -0.75 -10.08
N ARG A 35 -5.85 0.11 -11.05
CA ARG A 35 -5.80 1.56 -10.90
C ARG A 35 -6.95 2.19 -11.67
N SER A 36 -7.47 3.27 -11.12
CA SER A 36 -8.31 4.24 -11.82
C SER A 36 -7.75 5.65 -11.60
N GLU A 37 -8.45 6.66 -12.09
CA GLU A 37 -8.09 8.07 -11.84
C GLU A 37 -8.21 8.46 -10.36
N VAL A 38 -9.06 7.75 -9.61
CA VAL A 38 -9.44 8.09 -8.22
C VAL A 38 -8.99 7.06 -7.19
N ALA A 39 -8.49 5.89 -7.61
CA ALA A 39 -8.10 4.85 -6.67
C ALA A 39 -6.98 3.94 -7.18
N LEU A 40 -6.24 3.36 -6.23
CA LEU A 40 -5.36 2.21 -6.43
C LEU A 40 -5.89 1.04 -5.60
N TRP A 41 -5.79 -0.18 -6.11
CA TRP A 41 -6.10 -1.37 -5.33
C TRP A 41 -5.19 -2.54 -5.73
N GLY A 42 -5.05 -3.47 -4.80
CA GLY A 42 -4.32 -4.69 -5.05
C GLY A 42 -4.48 -5.71 -3.94
N GLU A 43 -4.04 -6.92 -4.24
CA GLU A 43 -4.01 -8.04 -3.31
C GLU A 43 -2.55 -8.40 -3.02
N CYS A 44 -2.06 -8.07 -1.83
CA CYS A 44 -0.69 -8.35 -1.42
C CYS A 44 -0.59 -9.78 -0.87
N GLN A 45 0.20 -10.62 -1.51
CA GLN A 45 0.49 -11.97 -1.06
C GLN A 45 1.37 -11.91 0.20
N GLY A 46 0.74 -12.17 1.35
CA GLY A 46 1.43 -12.33 2.63
C GLY A 46 1.85 -13.77 2.89
N SER A 47 2.24 -14.05 4.14
CA SER A 47 2.56 -15.40 4.62
C SER A 47 1.33 -16.31 4.78
N GLY A 48 0.12 -15.77 4.69
CA GLY A 48 -1.13 -16.53 4.80
C GLY A 48 -1.66 -17.00 3.45
N LYS A 49 -2.65 -17.90 3.50
CA LYS A 49 -3.33 -18.43 2.30
C LYS A 49 -4.15 -17.36 1.56
N THR A 50 -4.69 -16.38 2.29
CA THR A 50 -5.51 -15.30 1.73
C THR A 50 -4.70 -14.02 1.59
N PRO A 51 -4.56 -13.45 0.38
CA PRO A 51 -3.91 -12.17 0.16
C PRO A 51 -4.57 -11.01 0.94
N TYR A 52 -3.79 -10.02 1.34
CA TYR A 52 -4.31 -8.80 1.95
C TYR A 52 -4.84 -7.85 0.88
N LYS A 53 -6.14 -7.57 0.93
CA LYS A 53 -6.80 -6.61 0.05
C LYS A 53 -6.46 -5.21 0.51
N THR A 54 -5.90 -4.40 -0.37
CA THR A 54 -5.44 -3.04 -0.09
C THR A 54 -6.03 -2.10 -1.13
N ALA A 55 -6.50 -0.95 -0.68
CA ALA A 55 -7.02 0.11 -1.53
C ALA A 55 -6.60 1.49 -1.01
N ILE A 56 -6.46 2.43 -1.93
CA ILE A 56 -6.06 3.81 -1.70
C ILE A 56 -7.01 4.70 -2.49
N ASP A 57 -7.63 5.69 -1.85
CA ASP A 57 -8.28 6.79 -2.55
C ASP A 57 -7.23 7.84 -2.92
N LEU A 58 -7.20 8.27 -4.18
CA LEU A 58 -6.22 9.23 -4.70
C LEU A 58 -6.68 10.69 -4.60
N ARG A 59 -7.96 10.93 -4.28
CA ARG A 59 -8.55 12.28 -4.12
C ARG A 59 -8.21 12.86 -2.75
N GLU A 60 -8.34 12.02 -1.75
CA GLU A 60 -7.90 12.25 -0.37
C GLU A 60 -7.19 10.95 0.01
N PRO A 61 -5.90 10.96 0.40
CA PRO A 61 -5.13 9.74 0.65
C PRO A 61 -5.70 8.98 1.86
N ALA A 62 -6.79 8.27 1.62
CA ALA A 62 -7.49 7.40 2.54
C ALA A 62 -7.11 5.97 2.19
N PHE A 63 -6.73 5.21 3.20
CA PHE A 63 -6.20 3.88 3.03
C PHE A 63 -7.20 2.87 3.54
N LYS A 64 -7.22 1.68 2.96
CA LYS A 64 -7.94 0.53 3.51
C LYS A 64 -7.11 -0.72 3.24
N CYS A 65 -6.89 -1.52 4.26
CA CYS A 65 -6.20 -2.80 4.12
C CYS A 65 -6.87 -3.83 5.02
N SER A 66 -7.00 -5.08 4.55
CA SER A 66 -7.56 -6.17 5.34
C SER A 66 -6.58 -6.77 6.36
N CYS A 67 -5.34 -6.25 6.45
CA CYS A 67 -4.36 -6.75 7.40
C CYS A 67 -4.66 -6.28 8.84
N PRO A 68 -4.29 -7.05 9.88
CA PRO A 68 -4.58 -6.73 11.29
C PRO A 68 -3.69 -5.62 11.88
N SER A 69 -2.98 -4.86 11.04
CA SER A 69 -2.06 -3.82 11.51
C SER A 69 -2.82 -2.65 12.12
N ARG A 70 -2.35 -2.15 13.27
CA ARG A 70 -2.85 -0.93 13.91
C ARG A 70 -2.13 0.35 13.43
N LYS A 71 -1.17 0.22 12.50
CA LYS A 71 -0.47 1.35 11.89
C LYS A 71 -1.20 1.79 10.63
N PHE A 72 -1.47 3.08 10.50
CA PHE A 72 -2.18 3.65 9.37
C PHE A 72 -1.43 4.86 8.82
N PRO A 73 -1.03 4.84 7.53
CA PRO A 73 -1.15 3.76 6.55
C PRO A 73 -0.29 2.54 6.95
N CYS A 74 -0.79 1.33 6.68
CA CYS A 74 -0.02 0.11 6.96
C CYS A 74 1.06 -0.11 5.89
N LYS A 75 2.00 -1.04 6.14
CA LYS A 75 3.07 -1.35 5.18
C LYS A 75 2.55 -1.77 3.79
N HIS A 76 1.40 -2.45 3.70
CA HIS A 76 0.83 -2.87 2.41
C HIS A 76 0.24 -1.68 1.65
N ALA A 77 -0.44 -0.76 2.35
CA ALA A 77 -0.97 0.46 1.77
C ALA A 77 0.17 1.36 1.25
N LEU A 78 1.23 1.55 2.04
CA LEU A 78 2.42 2.28 1.60
C LEU A 78 3.08 1.61 0.40
N ALA A 79 3.23 0.28 0.42
CA ALA A 79 3.84 -0.46 -0.68
C ALA A 79 3.03 -0.33 -1.98
N LEU A 80 1.70 -0.45 -1.91
CA LEU A 80 0.83 -0.25 -3.07
C LEU A 80 0.95 1.16 -3.66
N PHE A 81 1.12 2.17 -2.80
CA PHE A 81 1.25 3.56 -3.25
C PHE A 81 2.63 3.87 -3.85
N LEU A 82 3.64 3.03 -3.57
CA LEU A 82 5.01 3.18 -4.03
C LEU A 82 5.35 2.32 -5.26
N LEU A 83 4.42 1.46 -5.71
CA LEU A 83 4.49 0.67 -6.95
C LEU A 83 4.27 1.55 -8.18
#